data_AF-A0AAU4G7M2-F1
#
_entry.id   AF-A0AAU4G7M2-F1
#
_cell.length_a   1.000
_cell.length_b   1.000
_cell.length_c   1.000
_cell.angle_alpha   90.00
_cell.angle_beta   90.00
_cell.angle_gamma   90.00
#
_symmetry.space_group_name_H-M   'P 1'
#
loop_
_entity.id
_entity.type
_entity.pdbx_description
1 polymer ?
#
loop_
_entity_poly.entity_id
_entity_poly.type
_entity_poly.pdbx_seq_one_letter_code
_entity_poly.pdbx_strand_id
1 'polypeptide(L)'
;MPEATSDHSGPSAVSGIGRRELESLLKFVDARICAEGCDNTVKHTEHWAEANDVGWAQLLAGLTEYGAYCDCEIVARIAPFFDAA
;
A
#
# COMPACT_ATOMS: atom_id res chain seq x y z
N MET A 1 23.94 -12.54 -24.90
CA MET A 1 23.14 -11.52 -24.20
C MET A 1 21.69 -11.75 -24.57
N PRO A 2 20.80 -12.00 -23.60
CA PRO A 2 19.41 -11.62 -23.72
C PRO A 2 19.06 -10.52 -22.71
N GLU A 3 18.49 -9.43 -23.21
CA GLU A 3 17.85 -8.33 -22.49
C GLU A 3 16.33 -8.53 -22.58
N ALA A 4 15.69 -8.78 -21.43
CA ALA A 4 14.24 -8.75 -21.13
C ALA A 4 14.13 -9.32 -19.69
N THR A 5 13.72 -8.61 -18.65
CA THR A 5 12.40 -8.00 -18.46
C THR A 5 12.53 -6.78 -17.54
N SER A 6 12.01 -5.62 -17.96
CA SER A 6 11.69 -4.55 -17.02
C SER A 6 10.46 -5.00 -16.25
N ASP A 7 10.70 -5.76 -15.19
CA ASP A 7 9.68 -6.13 -14.22
C ASP A 7 9.29 -4.86 -13.45
N HIS A 8 8.29 -4.15 -13.98
CA HIS A 8 7.59 -3.10 -13.23
C HIS A 8 6.66 -3.77 -12.22
N SER A 9 7.21 -4.58 -11.30
CA SER A 9 6.49 -5.02 -10.10
C SER A 9 6.31 -3.81 -9.19
N GLY A 10 5.37 -2.95 -9.59
CA GLY A 10 4.84 -1.92 -8.74
C GLY A 10 4.00 -2.57 -7.63
N PRO A 11 3.87 -1.92 -6.47
CA PRO A 11 3.14 -2.45 -5.31
C PRO A 11 1.68 -2.81 -5.63
N SER A 12 1.07 -2.23 -6.68
CA SER A 12 -0.27 -2.59 -7.16
C SER A 12 -0.39 -4.02 -7.70
N ALA A 13 0.66 -4.59 -8.28
CA ALA A 13 0.60 -5.94 -8.85
C ALA A 13 0.55 -7.02 -7.75
N VAL A 14 1.19 -6.76 -6.60
CA VAL A 14 1.27 -7.70 -5.49
C VAL A 14 0.08 -7.62 -4.53
N SER A 15 -0.51 -6.44 -4.39
CA SER A 15 -1.56 -6.17 -3.40
C SER A 15 -2.97 -6.39 -3.93
N GLY A 16 -3.12 -6.80 -5.19
CA GLY A 16 -4.41 -7.13 -5.80
C GLY A 16 -5.31 -5.92 -6.12
N ILE A 17 -4.80 -4.70 -5.96
CA ILE A 17 -5.54 -3.45 -6.17
C ILE A 17 -4.92 -2.57 -7.25
N GLY A 18 -5.75 -1.81 -7.96
CA GLY A 18 -5.28 -0.91 -9.01
C GLY A 18 -4.52 0.30 -8.45
N ARG A 19 -3.81 1.02 -9.33
CA ARG A 19 -3.08 2.26 -8.97
C ARG A 19 -3.96 3.29 -8.26
N ARG A 20 -5.20 3.50 -8.72
CA ARG A 20 -6.13 4.48 -8.13
C ARG A 20 -6.59 4.08 -6.73
N GLU A 21 -6.81 2.79 -6.52
CA GLU A 21 -7.17 2.24 -5.21
C GLU A 21 -6.00 2.37 -4.25
N LEU A 22 -4.80 2.02 -4.69
CA LEU A 22 -3.60 2.14 -3.87
C LEU A 22 -3.28 3.62 -3.55
N GLU A 23 -3.50 4.55 -4.48
CA GLU A 23 -3.42 6.00 -4.19
C GLU A 23 -4.48 6.44 -3.16
N SER A 24 -5.70 5.92 -3.26
CA SER A 24 -6.77 6.22 -2.31
C SER A 24 -6.48 5.65 -0.92
N LEU A 25 -5.88 4.46 -0.84
CA LEU A 25 -5.42 3.85 0.41
C LEU A 25 -4.38 4.76 1.07
N LEU A 26 -3.34 5.16 0.32
CA LEU A 26 -2.28 6.02 0.84
C LEU A 26 -2.82 7.34 1.37
N LYS A 27 -3.70 8.01 0.62
CA LYS A 27 -4.34 9.26 1.06
C LYS A 27 -5.19 9.06 2.32
N PHE A 28 -5.94 7.96 2.42
CA PHE A 28 -6.75 7.66 3.59
C PHE A 28 -5.89 7.42 4.82
N VAL A 29 -4.86 6.58 4.69
CA VAL A 29 -3.96 6.22 5.78
C VAL A 29 -3.13 7.42 6.23
N ASP A 30 -2.60 8.23 5.30
CA ASP A 30 -1.86 9.46 5.60
C ASP A 30 -2.72 10.47 6.39
N ALA A 31 -3.96 10.71 5.96
CA ALA A 31 -4.88 11.60 6.66
C ALA A 31 -5.17 11.11 8.10
N ARG A 32 -5.30 9.79 8.29
CA ARG A 32 -5.53 9.18 9.61
C ARG A 32 -4.31 9.29 10.51
N ILE A 33 -3.11 9.01 9.99
CA ILE A 33 -1.84 9.18 10.74
C ILE A 33 -1.64 10.64 11.12
N CYS A 34 -1.95 11.59 10.23
CA CYS A 34 -1.81 13.00 10.52
C CYS A 34 -2.76 13.47 11.64
N ALA A 35 -3.97 12.91 11.71
CA ALA A 35 -4.97 13.25 12.72
C ALA A 35 -4.79 12.53 14.07
N GLU A 36 -4.46 11.23 14.03
CA GLU A 36 -4.50 10.34 15.21
C GLU A 36 -3.08 9.88 15.64
N GLY A 37 -2.09 10.00 14.76
CA GLY A 37 -0.74 9.43 14.94
C GLY A 37 -0.63 8.00 14.40
N CYS A 38 0.60 7.49 14.32
CA CYS A 38 0.85 6.09 13.95
C CYS A 38 0.91 5.19 15.20
N ASP A 39 -0.07 4.31 15.37
CA ASP A 39 -0.13 3.35 16.49
C ASP A 39 0.70 2.07 16.24
N ASN A 40 1.56 2.04 15.20
CA ASN A 40 2.31 0.85 14.77
C ASN A 40 1.42 -0.36 14.45
N THR A 41 0.19 -0.11 14.02
CA THR A 41 -0.76 -1.14 13.54
C THR A 41 -1.13 -0.87 12.09
N VAL A 42 -1.83 -1.81 11.46
CA VAL A 42 -2.41 -1.67 10.10
C VAL A 42 -3.92 -1.43 10.14
N LYS A 43 -4.43 -0.93 11.27
CA LYS A 43 -5.87 -0.82 11.54
C LYS A 43 -6.56 0.10 10.54
N HIS A 44 -5.89 1.18 10.10
CA HIS A 44 -6.49 2.10 9.14
C HIS A 44 -6.49 1.52 7.72
N THR A 45 -5.44 0.79 7.37
CA THR A 45 -5.34 0.05 6.11
C THR A 45 -6.39 -1.05 6.02
N GLU A 46 -6.55 -1.85 7.07
CA GLU A 46 -7.59 -2.90 7.16
C GLU A 46 -8.98 -2.29 7.01
N HIS A 47 -9.27 -1.21 7.77
CA HIS A 47 -10.54 -0.51 7.68
C HIS A 47 -10.83 0.05 6.29
N TRP A 48 -9.81 0.58 5.61
CA TRP A 48 -9.95 1.02 4.22
C TRP A 48 -10.23 -0.15 3.29
N ALA A 49 -9.57 -1.29 3.47
CA ALA A 49 -9.78 -2.47 2.65
C ALA A 49 -11.20 -3.00 2.78
N GLU A 50 -11.71 -3.12 4.01
CA GLU A 50 -13.09 -3.52 4.29
C GLU A 50 -14.09 -2.54 3.66
N ALA A 51 -13.85 -1.23 3.76
CA ALA A 51 -14.74 -0.21 3.21
C ALA A 51 -14.80 -0.20 1.67
N ASN A 52 -13.76 -0.72 1.00
CA ASN A 52 -13.66 -0.74 -0.46
C ASN A 52 -13.86 -2.15 -1.06
N ASP A 53 -14.29 -3.13 -0.26
CA ASP A 53 -14.44 -4.54 -0.66
C ASP A 53 -13.15 -5.14 -1.23
N VAL A 54 -12.00 -4.68 -0.72
CA VAL A 54 -10.68 -5.16 -1.12
C VAL A 54 -10.30 -6.37 -0.27
N GLY A 55 -9.77 -7.41 -0.92
CA GLY A 55 -9.32 -8.62 -0.25
C GLY A 55 -8.16 -8.37 0.73
N TRP A 56 -8.49 -8.18 2.01
CA TRP A 56 -7.54 -7.84 3.07
C TRP A 56 -6.31 -8.75 3.10
N ALA A 57 -6.51 -10.07 3.01
CA ALA A 57 -5.40 -11.03 3.06
C ALA A 57 -4.39 -10.83 1.92
N GLN A 58 -4.87 -10.51 0.71
CA GLN A 58 -4.01 -10.28 -0.45
C GLN A 58 -3.33 -8.91 -0.38
N LEU A 59 -4.07 -7.87 0.04
CA LEU A 59 -3.51 -6.54 0.25
C LEU A 59 -2.40 -6.58 1.30
N LEU A 60 -2.66 -7.18 2.47
CA LEU A 60 -1.69 -7.28 3.55
C LEU A 60 -0.46 -8.08 3.12
N ALA A 61 -0.64 -9.22 2.46
CA ALA A 61 0.48 -9.99 1.93
C ALA A 61 1.37 -9.11 1.04
N GLY A 62 0.79 -8.42 0.06
CA GLY A 62 1.54 -7.53 -0.82
C GLY A 62 2.23 -6.37 -0.11
N LEU A 63 1.59 -5.76 0.91
CA LEU A 63 2.23 -4.71 1.69
C LEU A 63 3.41 -5.23 2.54
N THR A 64 3.25 -6.41 3.14
CA THR A 64 4.30 -7.03 3.96
C THR A 64 5.53 -7.45 3.15
N GLU A 65 5.37 -7.82 1.88
CA GLU A 65 6.52 -8.10 0.99
C GLU A 65 7.41 -6.88 0.77
N TYR A 66 6.85 -5.67 0.83
CA TYR A 66 7.60 -4.42 0.77
C TYR A 66 8.09 -3.97 2.15
N GLY A 67 7.87 -4.78 3.19
CA GLY A 67 8.27 -4.49 4.58
C GLY A 67 7.35 -3.49 5.27
N ALA A 68 6.11 -3.31 4.81
CA ALA A 68 5.16 -2.41 5.42
C ALA A 68 4.27 -3.16 6.43
N TYR A 69 4.60 -3.04 7.72
CA TYR A 69 3.91 -3.74 8.80
C TYR A 69 3.03 -2.83 9.66
N CYS A 70 3.06 -1.52 9.41
CA CYS A 70 2.16 -0.56 10.02
C CYS A 70 1.73 0.53 9.03
N ASP A 71 0.67 1.24 9.37
CA ASP A 71 0.06 2.30 8.56
C ASP A 71 1.10 3.35 8.10
N CYS A 72 2.01 3.80 8.98
CA CYS A 72 3.05 4.76 8.59
C CYS A 72 4.15 4.17 7.72
N GLU A 73 4.49 2.89 7.89
CA GLU A 73 5.42 2.21 6.98
C GLU A 73 4.78 1.99 5.61
N ILE A 74 3.47 1.72 5.54
CA ILE A 74 2.75 1.62 4.26
C ILE A 74 2.90 2.92 3.49
N VAL A 75 2.64 4.07 4.12
CA VAL A 75 2.85 5.37 3.45
C VAL A 75 4.32 5.57 3.08
N ALA A 76 5.25 5.38 4.02
CA ALA A 76 6.67 5.67 3.79
C ALA A 76 7.31 4.78 2.72
N ARG A 77 6.88 3.52 2.60
CA ARG A 77 7.45 2.56 1.66
C ARG A 77 6.73 2.55 0.33
N ILE A 78 5.42 2.75 0.32
CA ILE A 78 4.60 2.57 -0.88
C ILE A 78 4.36 3.90 -1.63
N ALA A 79 4.23 5.04 -0.93
CA ALA A 79 4.10 6.35 -1.56
C ALA A 79 5.21 6.72 -2.58
N PRO A 80 6.51 6.42 -2.36
CA PRO A 80 7.54 6.76 -3.35
C PRO A 80 7.36 6.04 -4.70
N PHE A 81 6.60 4.95 -4.79
CA PHE A 81 6.26 4.30 -6.06
C PHE A 81 5.22 5.08 -6.89
N PHE A 82 4.58 6.10 -6.32
CA PHE A 82 3.64 6.98 -7.00
C PHE A 82 4.26 8.29 -7.47
N ASP A 83 5.20 8.83 -6.69
CA ASP A 83 5.86 10.11 -6.98
C ASP A 83 7.06 9.96 -7.93
N ALA A 84 7.59 8.74 -8.08
CA ALA A 84 8.69 8.43 -8.98
C ALA A 84 8.26 8.16 -10.45
N ALA A 85 7.01 8.43 -10.81
CA ALA A 85 6.44 8.27 -12.16
C ALA A 85 6.28 9.60 -12.89
#